data_AF-A0A9D7JH07-F1
#
_entry.id   AF-A0A9D7JH07-F1
#
_cell.length_a   1.000
_cell.length_b   1.000
_cell.length_c   1.000
_cell.angle_alpha   90.00
_cell.angle_beta   90.00
_cell.angle_gamma   90.00
#
_symmetry.space_group_name_H-M   'P 1'
#
loop_
_entity.id
_entity.type
_entity.pdbx_description
1 polymer ?
#
loop_
_entity_poly.entity_id
_entity_poly.type
_entity_poly.pdbx_seq_one_letter_code
_entity_poly.pdbx_strand_id
1 'polypeptide(L)'
;MNDRAMHTLGWWFFRAAPWGWPPGASPDYGIEIANSIALVDGLPLFAIPFKLLRDWLPEYFQYWGWWHLLSFVLQAVFAVLIAHELRLSRILALVAALFCVFQPAFLARLDVHLALSGHWVILAAVWLYVKATPPPRWAWPLLLATVSAIHGYLLVMVFATWGAALLQRLWLRRLSLLSAGIETIASAGLIAAVLWACGIFMVGSVESYDFGRWRMNLLGPINPDFWSVVLPQVETNIDEWEGANYLGIGIFALIGLGLLGPGLRHLGRLATPRYLPIVLVAGAMAVFALSNRVAFGTIELFEIALPEQLEKFLSTFRSTGRFFWPLGYLIIFGTLVIVSKRFAPRWAMILALLLVFVQIYDEQRGWRGAHIGEDRTGPSFRTPLASPAWAALAPHYLRVRGLPARNDVPGWRDLTWFAMQHGLASAAVYLGRTDPVTERYWLEQGRAAMRSGELDTGAIYSVTQDVAEILVPSLRPEDLLAHIDGHIIFARNGKAHLAAAGITLEPYRGPRATAR
;
A
#
# COMPACT_ATOMS: atom_id res chain seq x y z
N MET A 1 8.51 -8.11 -4.84
CA MET A 1 8.08 -8.40 -6.23
C MET A 1 6.64 -8.93 -6.32
N ASN A 2 6.08 -9.50 -5.24
CA ASN A 2 4.71 -10.04 -5.20
C ASN A 2 3.60 -8.98 -5.21
N ASP A 3 3.81 -7.82 -4.56
CA ASP A 3 2.79 -6.75 -4.46
C ASP A 3 2.35 -6.22 -5.83
N ARG A 4 3.29 -5.89 -6.73
CA ARG A 4 2.95 -5.42 -8.09
C ARG A 4 2.05 -6.40 -8.84
N ALA A 5 2.32 -7.69 -8.70
CA ALA A 5 1.52 -8.74 -9.32
C ALA A 5 0.12 -8.77 -8.70
N MET A 6 0.01 -8.64 -7.37
CA MET A 6 -1.29 -8.62 -6.68
C MET A 6 -2.13 -7.45 -7.16
N HIS A 7 -1.56 -6.25 -7.18
CA HIS A 7 -2.24 -5.05 -7.65
C HIS A 7 -2.72 -5.18 -9.10
N THR A 8 -1.89 -5.74 -9.98
CA THR A 8 -2.17 -5.84 -11.42
C THR A 8 -3.17 -6.95 -11.72
N LEU A 9 -2.99 -8.13 -11.14
CA LEU A 9 -3.90 -9.27 -11.30
C LEU A 9 -5.26 -8.94 -10.67
N GLY A 10 -5.28 -8.35 -9.48
CA GLY A 10 -6.51 -7.89 -8.84
C GLY A 10 -7.29 -6.88 -9.70
N TRP A 11 -6.59 -5.96 -10.37
CA TRP A 11 -7.20 -5.06 -11.36
C TRP A 11 -7.79 -5.83 -12.56
N TRP A 12 -7.05 -6.78 -13.14
CA TRP A 12 -7.51 -7.52 -14.31
C TRP A 12 -8.74 -8.39 -14.04
N PHE A 13 -8.76 -9.09 -12.91
CA PHE A 13 -9.96 -9.82 -12.48
C PHE A 13 -11.14 -8.86 -12.24
N PHE A 14 -10.91 -7.74 -11.54
CA PHE A 14 -11.97 -6.76 -11.32
C PHE A 14 -12.53 -6.21 -12.64
N ARG A 15 -11.67 -5.91 -13.62
CA ARG A 15 -12.06 -5.43 -14.95
C ARG A 15 -12.91 -6.46 -15.70
N ALA A 16 -12.48 -7.73 -15.69
CA ALA A 16 -13.15 -8.82 -16.39
C ALA A 16 -14.50 -9.17 -15.76
N ALA A 17 -14.60 -9.09 -14.43
CA ALA A 17 -15.83 -9.41 -13.72
C ALA A 17 -17.02 -8.54 -14.16
N PRO A 18 -18.25 -9.07 -14.16
CA PRO A 18 -19.47 -8.28 -14.27
C PRO A 18 -19.52 -7.15 -13.24
N TRP A 19 -20.36 -6.14 -13.48
CA TRP A 19 -20.68 -5.18 -12.43
C TRP A 19 -21.46 -5.86 -11.32
N GLY A 20 -21.04 -5.64 -10.08
CA GLY A 20 -21.70 -6.14 -8.88
C GLY A 20 -22.25 -5.02 -8.02
N TRP A 21 -22.85 -5.42 -6.90
CA TRP A 21 -23.28 -4.50 -5.85
C TRP A 21 -22.64 -4.96 -4.53
N PRO A 22 -21.64 -4.23 -4.00
CA PRO A 22 -21.17 -2.91 -4.43
C PRO A 22 -20.36 -2.91 -5.75
N PRO A 23 -20.23 -1.76 -6.44
CA PRO A 23 -19.50 -1.64 -7.72
C PRO A 23 -18.06 -2.16 -7.71
N GLY A 24 -17.39 -2.09 -6.56
CA GLY A 24 -16.02 -2.59 -6.35
C GLY A 24 -15.90 -4.10 -6.15
N ALA A 25 -17.01 -4.85 -6.18
CA ALA A 25 -16.99 -6.31 -6.09
C ALA A 25 -16.19 -6.95 -7.24
N SER A 26 -15.41 -7.98 -6.90
CA SER A 26 -14.56 -8.75 -7.81
C SER A 26 -14.75 -10.25 -7.54
N PRO A 27 -15.92 -10.82 -7.88
CA PRO A 27 -16.35 -12.14 -7.41
C PRO A 27 -15.40 -13.29 -7.78
N ASP A 28 -14.67 -13.18 -8.89
CA ASP A 28 -13.82 -14.27 -9.42
C ASP A 28 -12.38 -14.25 -8.88
N TYR A 29 -12.02 -13.29 -8.03
CA TYR A 29 -10.69 -13.18 -7.42
C TYR A 29 -10.77 -13.30 -5.90
N GLY A 30 -10.07 -14.29 -5.34
CA GLY A 30 -10.13 -14.59 -3.92
C GLY A 30 -11.48 -15.19 -3.50
N ILE A 31 -12.06 -16.03 -4.37
CA ILE A 31 -13.43 -16.59 -4.29
C ILE A 31 -13.87 -17.14 -2.93
N GLU A 32 -12.93 -17.56 -2.09
CA GLU A 32 -13.17 -18.10 -0.74
C GLU A 32 -12.95 -17.03 0.34
N ILE A 33 -11.93 -16.19 0.21
CA ILE A 33 -11.43 -15.36 1.32
C ILE A 33 -12.02 -13.95 1.26
N ALA A 34 -11.86 -13.25 0.14
CA ALA A 34 -12.38 -11.90 -0.06
C ALA A 34 -12.27 -11.45 -1.53
N ASN A 35 -13.23 -10.63 -1.97
CA ASN A 35 -13.50 -10.41 -3.37
C ASN A 35 -13.95 -8.96 -3.69
N SER A 36 -13.08 -7.97 -3.40
CA SER A 36 -13.27 -6.59 -3.86
C SER A 36 -11.96 -5.88 -4.23
N ILE A 37 -12.06 -4.87 -5.09
CA ILE A 37 -10.90 -4.09 -5.56
C ILE A 37 -10.18 -3.34 -4.42
N ALA A 38 -10.87 -3.07 -3.31
CA ALA A 38 -10.27 -2.45 -2.13
C ALA A 38 -9.39 -3.42 -1.30
N LEU A 39 -9.61 -4.73 -1.41
CA LEU A 39 -8.97 -5.75 -0.56
C LEU A 39 -7.71 -6.35 -1.20
N VAL A 40 -7.56 -6.17 -2.51
CA VAL A 40 -6.34 -6.50 -3.28
C VAL A 40 -5.30 -5.38 -3.25
N ASP A 41 -5.46 -4.42 -2.34
CA ASP A 41 -4.72 -3.15 -2.31
C ASP A 41 -4.71 -2.45 -3.68
N GLY A 42 -5.86 -2.45 -4.35
CA GLY A 42 -6.06 -1.76 -5.62
C GLY A 42 -6.20 -0.25 -5.44
N LEU A 43 -6.41 0.47 -6.54
CA LEU A 43 -6.68 1.91 -6.55
C LEU A 43 -8.10 2.16 -7.08
N PRO A 44 -9.16 2.04 -6.24
CA PRO A 44 -10.55 2.22 -6.66
C PRO A 44 -10.81 3.54 -7.42
N LEU A 45 -10.11 4.62 -7.04
CA LEU A 45 -10.16 5.92 -7.70
C LEU A 45 -9.89 5.83 -9.21
N PHE A 46 -9.03 4.91 -9.63
CA PHE A 46 -8.70 4.66 -11.04
C PHE A 46 -9.44 3.43 -11.57
N ALA A 47 -9.47 2.34 -10.80
CA ALA A 47 -10.04 1.08 -11.23
C ALA A 47 -11.52 1.20 -11.62
N ILE A 48 -12.35 1.89 -10.83
CA ILE A 48 -13.79 2.00 -11.12
C ILE A 48 -14.03 2.79 -12.43
N PRO A 49 -13.46 3.99 -12.63
CA PRO A 49 -13.54 4.70 -13.92
C PRO A 49 -12.99 3.89 -15.10
N PHE A 50 -11.83 3.24 -14.95
CA PHE A 50 -11.27 2.44 -16.05
C PHE A 50 -12.08 1.18 -16.36
N LYS A 51 -12.79 0.60 -15.38
CA LYS A 51 -13.70 -0.53 -15.65
C LYS A 51 -14.89 -0.10 -16.50
N LEU A 52 -15.39 1.13 -16.33
CA LEU A 52 -16.43 1.70 -17.23
C LEU A 52 -15.93 1.83 -18.67
N LEU A 53 -14.63 2.05 -18.85
CA LEU A 53 -13.97 2.22 -20.15
C LEU A 53 -13.36 0.91 -20.69
N ARG A 54 -13.63 -0.24 -20.05
CA ARG A 54 -12.87 -1.48 -20.29
C ARG A 54 -12.86 -1.96 -21.74
N ASP A 55 -13.91 -1.68 -22.51
CA ASP A 55 -14.04 -2.10 -23.90
C ASP A 55 -13.19 -1.24 -24.86
N TRP A 56 -12.70 -0.08 -24.41
CA TRP A 56 -11.80 0.81 -25.16
C TRP A 56 -10.33 0.68 -24.73
N LEU A 57 -10.05 -0.10 -23.69
CA LEU A 57 -8.71 -0.29 -23.17
C LEU A 57 -8.04 -1.52 -23.82
N PRO A 58 -6.71 -1.51 -24.03
CA PRO A 58 -5.97 -2.70 -24.46
C PRO A 58 -6.24 -3.90 -23.56
N GLU A 59 -6.09 -5.12 -24.07
CA GLU A 59 -6.27 -6.36 -23.29
C GLU A 59 -5.43 -6.34 -22.00
N TYR A 60 -4.12 -6.10 -22.13
CA TYR A 60 -3.21 -5.89 -21.00
C TYR A 60 -3.05 -4.40 -20.69
N PHE A 61 -4.03 -3.85 -19.97
CA PHE A 61 -3.99 -2.47 -19.49
C PHE A 61 -3.66 -2.39 -18.00
N GLN A 62 -2.77 -1.46 -17.61
CA GLN A 62 -2.52 -1.08 -16.23
C GLN A 62 -2.47 0.44 -16.11
N TYR A 63 -2.83 0.97 -14.93
CA TYR A 63 -2.95 2.41 -14.68
C TYR A 63 -1.91 2.97 -13.69
N TRP A 64 -1.03 2.13 -13.15
CA TRP A 64 -0.02 2.49 -12.15
C TRP A 64 0.99 3.52 -12.66
N GLY A 65 1.37 3.45 -13.95
CA GLY A 65 2.24 4.47 -14.56
C GLY A 65 1.59 5.86 -14.54
N TRP A 66 0.31 5.94 -14.90
CA TRP A 66 -0.47 7.18 -14.85
C TRP A 66 -0.68 7.68 -13.41
N TRP A 67 -0.92 6.75 -12.48
CA TRP A 67 -1.03 7.05 -11.05
C TRP A 67 0.26 7.66 -10.50
N HIS A 68 1.43 7.07 -10.81
CA HIS A 68 2.72 7.61 -10.38
C HIS A 68 2.95 9.00 -10.98
N LEU A 69 2.74 9.19 -12.29
CA LEU A 69 2.87 10.50 -12.92
C LEU A 69 1.98 11.55 -12.22
N LEU A 70 0.71 11.22 -12.01
CA LEU A 70 -0.23 12.09 -11.30
C LEU A 70 0.27 12.40 -9.88
N SER A 71 0.73 11.38 -9.16
CA SER A 71 1.26 11.54 -7.79
C SER A 71 2.46 12.47 -7.75
N PHE A 72 3.43 12.35 -8.66
CA PHE A 72 4.56 13.28 -8.75
C PHE A 72 4.12 14.72 -9.05
N VAL A 73 3.20 14.90 -10.01
CA VAL A 73 2.68 16.23 -10.36
C VAL A 73 1.94 16.85 -9.18
N LEU A 74 1.01 16.12 -8.56
CA LEU A 74 0.23 16.63 -7.44
C LEU A 74 1.09 16.86 -6.19
N GLN A 75 2.09 16.02 -5.94
CA GLN A 75 3.07 16.20 -4.86
C GLN A 75 3.78 17.55 -5.01
N ALA A 76 4.28 17.86 -6.21
CA ALA A 76 4.93 19.14 -6.50
C ALA A 76 3.96 20.34 -6.44
N VAL A 77 2.75 20.19 -7.02
CA VAL A 77 1.73 21.25 -7.05
C VAL A 77 1.31 21.62 -5.63
N PHE A 78 0.93 20.66 -4.79
CA PHE A 78 0.53 20.98 -3.42
C PHE A 78 1.68 21.51 -2.59
N ALA A 79 2.92 21.06 -2.81
CA ALA A 79 4.08 21.64 -2.15
C ALA A 79 4.28 23.12 -2.47
N VAL A 80 4.17 23.50 -3.75
CA VAL A 80 4.23 24.90 -4.20
C VAL A 80 3.06 25.72 -3.61
N LEU A 81 1.85 25.15 -3.61
CA LEU A 81 0.67 25.81 -3.05
C LEU A 81 0.81 26.06 -1.54
N ILE A 82 1.32 25.10 -0.77
CA ILE A 82 1.64 25.28 0.66
C ILE A 82 2.69 26.40 0.82
N ALA A 83 3.78 26.34 0.06
CA ALA A 83 4.85 27.32 0.13
C ALA A 83 4.35 28.76 -0.14
N HIS A 84 3.42 28.92 -1.09
CA HIS A 84 2.76 30.20 -1.37
C HIS A 84 1.89 30.69 -0.21
N GLU A 85 1.06 29.82 0.39
CA GLU A 85 0.24 30.19 1.57
C GLU A 85 1.14 30.56 2.78
N LEU A 86 2.33 29.98 2.88
CA LEU A 86 3.37 30.31 3.87
C LEU A 86 4.22 31.54 3.50
N ARG A 87 3.95 32.18 2.35
CA ARG A 87 4.66 33.36 1.83
C ARG A 87 6.16 33.13 1.60
N LEU A 88 6.53 31.93 1.17
CA LEU A 88 7.87 31.64 0.69
C LEU A 88 8.09 32.24 -0.71
N SER A 89 9.34 32.53 -1.07
CA SER A 89 9.68 33.01 -2.41
C SER A 89 9.43 31.92 -3.46
N ARG A 90 9.32 32.30 -4.74
CA ARG A 90 9.12 31.34 -5.86
C ARG A 90 10.19 30.24 -5.88
N ILE A 91 11.44 30.60 -5.60
CA ILE A 91 12.56 29.65 -5.55
C ILE A 91 12.42 28.70 -4.36
N LEU A 92 12.05 29.20 -3.18
CA LEU A 92 11.80 28.34 -2.02
C LEU A 92 10.57 27.44 -2.20
N ALA A 93 9.57 27.87 -2.98
CA ALA A 93 8.45 27.03 -3.37
C ALA A 93 8.89 25.88 -4.31
N LEU A 94 9.77 26.17 -5.27
CA LEU A 94 10.38 25.13 -6.12
C LEU A 94 11.23 24.15 -5.29
N VAL A 95 12.04 24.66 -4.36
CA VAL A 95 12.83 23.82 -3.45
C VAL A 95 11.93 22.95 -2.55
N ALA A 96 10.81 23.49 -2.06
CA ALA A 96 9.84 22.71 -1.29
C ALA A 96 9.25 21.55 -2.12
N ALA A 97 8.91 21.80 -3.39
CA ALA A 97 8.45 20.76 -4.30
C ALA A 97 9.52 19.69 -4.53
N LEU A 98 10.78 20.08 -4.74
CA LEU A 98 11.89 19.13 -4.89
C LEU A 98 12.06 18.27 -3.65
N PHE A 99 12.12 18.84 -2.44
CA PHE A 99 12.19 18.04 -1.20
C PHE A 99 11.00 17.09 -1.04
N CYS A 100 9.78 17.53 -1.38
CA CYS A 100 8.60 16.67 -1.26
C CYS A 100 8.59 15.53 -2.28
N VAL A 101 9.07 15.77 -3.50
CA VAL A 101 9.14 14.78 -4.59
C VAL A 101 10.27 13.78 -4.38
N PHE A 102 11.40 14.23 -3.85
CA PHE A 102 12.54 13.36 -3.58
C PHE A 102 12.48 12.70 -2.20
N GLN A 103 11.44 12.94 -1.41
CA GLN A 103 11.33 12.36 -0.08
C GLN A 103 11.42 10.82 -0.11
N PRO A 104 12.41 10.19 0.57
CA PRO A 104 12.62 8.74 0.53
C PRO A 104 11.39 7.91 0.87
N ALA A 105 10.63 8.33 1.88
CA ALA A 105 9.39 7.66 2.30
C ALA A 105 8.33 7.63 1.18
N PHE A 106 8.27 8.67 0.33
CA PHE A 106 7.39 8.72 -0.85
C PHE A 106 7.93 7.83 -1.96
N LEU A 107 9.22 7.95 -2.30
CA LEU A 107 9.84 7.19 -3.39
C LEU A 107 9.84 5.68 -3.13
N ALA A 108 9.96 5.25 -1.87
CA ALA A 108 9.87 3.84 -1.49
C ALA A 108 8.53 3.18 -1.89
N ARG A 109 7.46 3.96 -2.08
CA ARG A 109 6.12 3.46 -2.43
C ARG A 109 5.90 3.24 -3.92
N LEU A 110 6.89 3.55 -4.75
CA LEU A 110 6.81 3.35 -6.20
C LEU A 110 6.97 1.88 -6.62
N ASP A 111 7.59 1.05 -5.77
CA ASP A 111 7.76 -0.40 -6.01
C ASP A 111 6.84 -1.25 -5.11
N VAL A 112 6.44 -0.72 -3.96
CA VAL A 112 5.72 -1.46 -2.90
C VAL A 112 4.52 -0.65 -2.43
N HIS A 113 3.34 -1.28 -2.28
CA HIS A 113 2.08 -0.63 -1.91
C HIS A 113 1.74 0.56 -2.83
N LEU A 114 1.54 0.30 -4.12
CA LEU A 114 1.54 1.35 -5.15
C LEU A 114 0.51 2.47 -4.91
N ALA A 115 -0.64 2.16 -4.32
CA ALA A 115 -1.65 3.17 -3.94
C ALA A 115 -1.13 4.19 -2.91
N LEU A 116 -0.18 3.80 -2.05
CA LEU A 116 0.42 4.69 -1.05
C LEU A 116 1.36 5.74 -1.63
N SER A 117 1.78 5.63 -2.89
CA SER A 117 2.44 6.74 -3.59
C SER A 117 1.54 7.99 -3.71
N GLY A 118 0.28 7.94 -3.28
CA GLY A 118 -0.62 9.09 -3.15
C GLY A 118 -0.31 10.08 -2.03
N HIS A 119 0.94 10.27 -1.60
CA HIS A 119 1.30 11.21 -0.50
C HIS A 119 0.80 12.65 -0.73
N TRP A 120 0.54 13.04 -1.98
CA TRP A 120 0.01 14.34 -2.33
C TRP A 120 -1.31 14.67 -1.62
N VAL A 121 -2.10 13.68 -1.19
CA VAL A 121 -3.33 13.91 -0.39
C VAL A 121 -3.02 14.46 1.00
N ILE A 122 -1.87 14.07 1.59
CA ILE A 122 -1.37 14.62 2.86
C ILE A 122 -1.00 16.09 2.64
N LEU A 123 -0.29 16.38 1.55
CA LEU A 123 0.04 17.76 1.17
C LEU A 123 -1.21 18.58 0.84
N ALA A 124 -2.22 18.01 0.18
CA ALA A 124 -3.49 18.66 -0.08
C ALA A 124 -4.22 19.01 1.23
N ALA A 125 -4.21 18.11 2.22
CA ALA A 125 -4.77 18.36 3.54
C ALA A 125 -4.02 19.48 4.28
N VAL A 126 -2.68 19.46 4.26
CA VAL A 126 -1.84 20.53 4.81
C VAL A 126 -2.13 21.84 4.11
N TRP A 127 -2.23 21.85 2.77
CA TRP A 127 -2.58 23.04 2.00
C TRP A 127 -3.91 23.63 2.43
N LEU A 128 -4.98 22.82 2.48
CA LEU A 128 -6.31 23.26 2.94
C LEU A 128 -6.27 23.80 4.37
N TYR A 129 -5.45 23.21 5.24
CA TYR A 129 -5.27 23.67 6.62
C TYR A 129 -4.59 25.04 6.68
N VAL A 130 -3.51 25.25 5.93
CA VAL A 130 -2.70 26.48 6.05
C VAL A 130 -3.29 27.68 5.32
N LYS A 131 -4.32 27.49 4.48
CA LYS A 131 -4.95 28.58 3.70
C LYS A 131 -5.24 29.81 4.54
N ALA A 132 -4.92 30.99 4.00
CA ALA A 132 -5.24 32.25 4.66
C ALA A 132 -6.74 32.45 4.87
N THR A 133 -7.54 32.09 3.85
CA THR A 133 -9.00 32.10 3.86
C THR A 133 -9.55 30.69 4.10
N PRO A 134 -10.69 30.53 4.80
CA PRO A 134 -11.33 29.24 4.96
C PRO A 134 -11.59 28.58 3.59
N PRO A 135 -11.31 27.26 3.43
CA PRO A 135 -11.61 26.56 2.19
C PRO A 135 -13.14 26.51 1.96
N PRO A 136 -13.59 26.34 0.71
CA PRO A 136 -15.00 26.16 0.43
C PRO A 136 -15.51 24.86 1.09
N ARG A 137 -16.79 24.85 1.47
CA ARG A 137 -17.40 23.78 2.30
C ARG A 137 -17.31 22.37 1.70
N TRP A 138 -17.15 22.26 0.38
CA TRP A 138 -17.02 20.99 -0.32
C TRP A 138 -15.59 20.44 -0.34
N ALA A 139 -14.55 21.26 -0.12
CA ALA A 139 -13.17 20.86 -0.34
C ALA A 139 -12.71 19.74 0.59
N TRP A 140 -13.03 19.83 1.88
CA TRP A 140 -12.71 18.79 2.85
C TRP A 140 -13.49 17.50 2.62
N PRO A 141 -14.83 17.52 2.48
CA PRO A 141 -15.59 16.32 2.11
C PRO A 141 -15.09 15.67 0.82
N LEU A 142 -14.77 16.45 -0.22
CA LEU A 142 -14.23 15.94 -1.48
C LEU A 142 -12.86 15.28 -1.30
N LEU A 143 -11.94 15.92 -0.56
CA LEU A 143 -10.62 15.34 -0.29
C LEU A 143 -10.73 14.02 0.49
N LEU A 144 -11.61 13.97 1.49
CA LEU A 144 -11.87 12.78 2.30
C LEU A 144 -12.50 11.65 1.47
N ALA A 145 -13.45 11.98 0.59
CA ALA A 145 -14.01 11.02 -0.36
C ALA A 145 -12.93 10.49 -1.33
N THR A 146 -12.10 11.39 -1.86
CA THR A 146 -11.02 11.03 -2.80
C THR A 146 -10.00 10.09 -2.16
N VAL A 147 -9.51 10.41 -0.96
CA VAL A 147 -8.54 9.55 -0.27
C VAL A 147 -9.13 8.22 0.19
N SER A 148 -10.45 8.16 0.44
CA SER A 148 -11.16 6.90 0.73
C SER A 148 -11.14 5.93 -0.46
N ALA A 149 -11.08 6.45 -1.69
CA ALA A 149 -10.91 5.67 -2.92
C ALA A 149 -9.44 5.40 -3.27
N ILE A 150 -8.48 5.90 -2.46
CA ILE A 150 -7.04 5.68 -2.65
C ILE A 150 -6.54 4.62 -1.69
N HIS A 151 -6.52 4.90 -0.38
CA HIS A 151 -5.95 3.98 0.61
C HIS A 151 -6.34 4.35 2.05
N GLY A 152 -6.59 3.33 2.88
CA GLY A 152 -7.05 3.51 4.26
C GLY A 152 -6.06 4.24 5.18
N TYR A 153 -4.75 3.99 5.05
CA TYR A 153 -3.74 4.69 5.87
C TYR A 153 -3.70 6.20 5.56
N LEU A 154 -3.76 6.56 4.28
CA LEU A 154 -3.81 7.98 3.87
C LEU A 154 -5.10 8.63 4.34
N LEU A 155 -6.23 7.90 4.31
CA LEU A 155 -7.51 8.40 4.82
C LEU A 155 -7.40 8.79 6.29
N VAL A 156 -6.82 7.95 7.15
CA VAL A 156 -6.67 8.29 8.58
C VAL A 156 -5.80 9.52 8.79
N MET A 157 -4.68 9.65 8.06
CA MET A 157 -3.80 10.82 8.16
C MET A 157 -4.50 12.12 7.73
N VAL A 158 -5.24 12.06 6.62
CA VAL A 158 -6.01 13.20 6.10
C VAL A 158 -7.18 13.53 7.01
N PHE A 159 -7.87 12.51 7.54
CA PHE A 159 -8.98 12.67 8.49
C PHE A 159 -8.52 13.32 9.81
N ALA A 160 -7.39 12.89 10.36
CA ALA A 160 -6.79 13.51 11.54
C ALA A 160 -6.44 14.99 11.26
N THR A 161 -5.84 15.27 10.10
CA THR A 161 -5.51 16.64 9.67
C THR A 161 -6.77 17.50 9.47
N TRP A 162 -7.85 16.93 8.94
CA TRP A 162 -9.16 17.57 8.84
C TRP A 162 -9.75 17.88 10.22
N GLY A 163 -9.66 16.94 11.18
CA GLY A 163 -10.05 17.16 12.57
C GLY A 163 -9.29 18.33 13.21
N ALA A 164 -7.97 18.40 12.97
CA ALA A 164 -7.16 19.56 13.37
C ALA A 164 -7.66 20.86 12.71
N ALA A 165 -8.02 20.81 11.42
CA ALA A 165 -8.54 21.97 10.67
C ALA A 165 -9.91 22.43 11.18
N LEU A 166 -10.80 21.51 11.55
CA LEU A 166 -12.09 21.82 12.17
C LEU A 166 -11.87 22.51 13.52
N LEU A 167 -11.07 21.91 14.40
CA LEU A 167 -10.75 22.46 15.71
C LEU A 167 -10.14 23.86 15.58
N GLN A 168 -9.17 24.03 14.68
CA GLN A 168 -8.51 25.30 14.42
C GLN A 168 -9.52 26.37 13.93
N ARG A 169 -10.39 26.04 12.97
CA ARG A 169 -11.39 27.00 12.47
C ARG A 169 -12.45 27.35 13.51
N LEU A 170 -12.87 26.40 14.35
CA LEU A 170 -13.78 26.65 15.48
C LEU A 170 -13.13 27.53 16.55
N TRP A 171 -11.90 27.20 16.96
CA TRP A 171 -11.15 27.97 17.95
C TRP A 171 -10.91 29.40 17.48
N LEU A 172 -10.49 29.58 16.22
CA LEU A 172 -10.30 30.89 15.62
C LEU A 172 -11.61 31.61 15.24
N ARG A 173 -12.78 31.04 15.56
CA ARG A 173 -14.12 31.57 15.24
C ARG A 173 -14.32 31.86 13.74
N ARG A 174 -13.68 31.08 12.87
CA ARG A 174 -13.78 31.13 11.40
C ARG A 174 -14.84 30.17 10.83
N LEU A 175 -15.46 29.35 11.67
CA LEU A 175 -16.49 28.39 11.32
C LEU A 175 -17.53 28.35 12.45
N SER A 176 -18.82 28.31 12.11
CA SER A 176 -19.90 28.13 13.10
C SER A 176 -20.10 26.65 13.42
N LEU A 177 -20.63 26.34 14.61
CA LEU A 177 -20.93 24.96 15.01
C LEU A 177 -21.88 24.25 14.04
N LEU A 178 -22.92 24.95 13.54
CA LEU A 178 -23.82 24.40 12.53
C LEU A 178 -23.07 24.05 11.22
N SER A 179 -22.20 24.95 10.74
CA SER A 179 -21.42 24.69 9.53
C SER A 179 -20.44 23.52 9.72
N ALA A 180 -19.84 23.40 10.92
CA ALA A 180 -18.99 22.27 11.27
C ALA A 180 -19.79 20.96 11.29
N GLY A 181 -21.00 20.96 11.86
CA GLY A 181 -21.91 19.81 11.83
C GLY A 181 -22.25 19.35 10.41
N ILE A 182 -22.58 20.30 9.52
CA ILE A 182 -22.86 20.02 8.10
C ILE A 182 -21.62 19.44 7.41
N GLU A 183 -20.44 20.03 7.60
CA GLU A 183 -19.19 19.54 7.01
C GLU A 183 -18.85 18.12 7.50
N THR A 184 -19.06 17.82 8.78
CA THR A 184 -18.88 16.50 9.38
C THR A 184 -19.84 15.47 8.79
N ILE A 185 -21.15 15.78 8.70
CA ILE A 185 -22.15 14.88 8.14
C ILE A 185 -21.87 14.62 6.65
N ALA A 186 -21.55 15.67 5.88
CA ALA A 186 -21.19 15.53 4.48
C ALA A 186 -19.92 14.67 4.28
N SER A 187 -18.90 14.89 5.10
CA SER A 187 -17.66 14.11 5.06
C SER A 187 -17.91 12.63 5.41
N ALA A 188 -18.63 12.36 6.49
CA ALA A 188 -18.97 11.00 6.90
C ALA A 188 -19.81 10.27 5.86
N GLY A 189 -20.84 10.93 5.30
CA GLY A 189 -21.69 10.38 4.25
C GLY A 189 -20.91 10.04 2.98
N LEU A 190 -20.02 10.93 2.52
CA LEU A 190 -19.19 10.67 1.33
C LEU A 190 -18.13 9.59 1.56
N ILE A 191 -17.45 9.58 2.72
CA ILE A 191 -16.54 8.50 3.09
C ILE A 191 -17.27 7.16 3.06
N ALA A 192 -18.42 7.06 3.75
CA ALA A 192 -19.20 5.83 3.81
C ALA A 192 -19.67 5.37 2.42
N ALA A 193 -20.16 6.29 1.59
CA ALA A 193 -20.57 6.00 0.23
C ALA A 193 -19.42 5.47 -0.64
N VAL A 194 -18.23 6.09 -0.55
CA VAL A 194 -17.06 5.64 -1.30
C VAL A 194 -16.56 4.30 -0.80
N LEU A 195 -16.41 4.12 0.52
CA LEU A 195 -15.97 2.85 1.11
C LEU A 195 -16.90 1.70 0.77
N TRP A 196 -18.21 1.94 0.83
CA TRP A 196 -19.23 1.01 0.35
C TRP A 196 -19.05 0.71 -1.13
N ALA A 197 -18.93 1.73 -1.98
CA ALA A 197 -18.78 1.56 -3.42
C ALA A 197 -17.51 0.77 -3.80
N CYS A 198 -16.42 0.93 -3.04
CA CYS A 198 -15.17 0.20 -3.22
C CYS A 198 -15.24 -1.27 -2.76
N GLY A 199 -16.28 -1.65 -2.01
CA GLY A 199 -16.46 -3.00 -1.49
C GLY A 199 -15.61 -3.32 -0.27
N ILE A 200 -15.25 -2.33 0.56
CA ILE A 200 -14.47 -2.59 1.78
C ILE A 200 -15.26 -3.41 2.81
N PHE A 201 -16.59 -3.25 2.84
CA PHE A 201 -17.49 -3.94 3.78
C PHE A 201 -17.86 -5.37 3.34
N MET A 202 -17.22 -5.89 2.29
CA MET A 202 -17.42 -7.28 1.84
C MET A 202 -16.68 -8.31 2.70
N VAL A 203 -15.84 -7.85 3.65
CA VAL A 203 -15.19 -8.69 4.68
C VAL A 203 -15.82 -8.40 6.05
N GLY A 204 -15.90 -9.43 6.89
CA GLY A 204 -16.45 -9.33 8.24
C GLY A 204 -15.53 -8.63 9.22
N SER A 205 -14.21 -8.73 9.00
CA SER A 205 -13.20 -8.01 9.76
C SER A 205 -12.07 -7.50 8.86
N VAL A 206 -11.43 -6.41 9.28
CA VAL A 206 -10.20 -5.87 8.68
C VAL A 206 -9.05 -5.98 9.68
N GLU A 207 -9.22 -6.83 10.70
CA GLU A 207 -8.25 -7.06 11.75
C GLU A 207 -7.02 -7.78 11.16
N SER A 208 -5.86 -7.46 11.71
CA SER A 208 -4.61 -8.16 11.41
C SER A 208 -3.98 -8.65 12.71
N TYR A 209 -3.04 -9.59 12.60
CA TYR A 209 -2.15 -9.95 13.70
C TYR A 209 -0.92 -9.05 13.75
N ASP A 210 -0.22 -9.10 14.88
CA ASP A 210 1.08 -8.47 15.16
C ASP A 210 1.08 -6.93 15.13
N PHE A 211 0.36 -6.31 16.09
CA PHE A 211 0.50 -4.87 16.31
C PHE A 211 1.95 -4.51 16.67
N GLY A 212 2.49 -3.48 16.03
CA GLY A 212 3.86 -3.00 16.30
C GLY A 212 4.98 -3.76 15.60
N ARG A 213 4.67 -4.67 14.67
CA ARG A 213 5.68 -5.37 13.84
C ARG A 213 6.31 -4.46 12.78
N TRP A 214 5.50 -3.66 12.07
CA TRP A 214 5.95 -2.71 11.05
C TRP A 214 5.92 -1.26 11.56
N ARG A 215 6.51 -1.07 12.74
CA ARG A 215 6.58 0.21 13.45
C ARG A 215 7.75 1.08 12.96
N MET A 216 7.78 2.31 13.42
CA MET A 216 8.94 3.20 13.27
C MET A 216 9.90 3.03 14.43
N ASN A 217 11.16 2.71 14.13
CA ASN A 217 12.28 2.83 15.07
C ASN A 217 12.51 4.31 15.42
N LEU A 218 13.04 4.63 16.61
CA LEU A 218 13.42 6.02 16.93
C LEU A 218 14.45 6.59 15.94
N LEU A 219 15.28 5.73 15.35
CA LEU A 219 16.19 6.11 14.27
C LEU A 219 15.49 6.31 12.93
N GLY A 220 14.23 5.93 12.75
CA GLY A 220 13.52 5.95 11.45
C GLY A 220 13.63 7.26 10.67
N PRO A 221 13.50 8.45 11.29
CA PRO A 221 13.70 9.73 10.60
C PRO A 221 15.14 10.02 10.16
N ILE A 222 16.13 9.37 10.79
CA ILE A 222 17.57 9.66 10.68
C ILE A 222 18.34 8.57 9.93
N ASN A 223 17.97 7.31 10.11
CA ASN A 223 18.58 6.15 9.48
C ASN A 223 18.22 6.17 7.99
N PRO A 224 19.21 6.29 7.10
CA PRO A 224 18.94 6.32 5.67
C PRO A 224 18.48 4.99 5.10
N ASP A 225 18.55 3.91 5.88
CA ASP A 225 18.41 2.55 5.37
C ASP A 225 19.34 2.36 4.16
N PHE A 226 18.83 2.05 2.97
CA PHE A 226 19.64 1.94 1.75
C PHE A 226 19.68 3.22 0.90
N TRP A 227 19.04 4.32 1.31
CA TRP A 227 18.83 5.51 0.45
C TRP A 227 20.09 6.37 0.29
N SER A 228 20.86 6.57 1.36
CA SER A 228 21.99 7.50 1.41
C SER A 228 23.29 6.88 0.89
N VAL A 229 24.09 7.69 0.19
CA VAL A 229 25.47 7.36 -0.20
C VAL A 229 26.46 7.89 0.83
N VAL A 230 26.13 8.98 1.52
CA VAL A 230 27.02 9.65 2.48
C VAL A 230 26.90 9.04 3.87
N LEU A 231 25.69 8.76 4.33
CA LEU A 231 25.45 8.19 5.66
C LEU A 231 25.41 6.66 5.58
N PRO A 232 26.11 5.96 6.49
CA PRO A 232 26.01 4.51 6.58
C PRO A 232 24.61 4.11 7.08
N GLN A 233 24.13 2.97 6.61
CA GLN A 233 22.96 2.30 7.17
C GLN A 233 23.24 1.90 8.62
N VAL A 234 22.24 2.08 9.48
CA VAL A 234 22.24 1.52 10.84
C VAL A 234 21.28 0.34 10.87
N GLU A 235 21.70 -0.77 11.48
CA GLU A 235 20.84 -1.94 11.66
C GLU A 235 19.67 -1.62 12.59
N THR A 236 18.49 -2.12 12.22
CA THR A 236 17.24 -2.02 12.98
C THR A 236 16.64 -3.41 13.15
N ASN A 237 15.58 -3.55 13.96
CA ASN A 237 14.94 -4.85 14.09
C ASN A 237 14.30 -5.29 12.77
N ILE A 238 14.09 -6.60 12.66
CA ILE A 238 13.41 -7.23 11.50
C ILE A 238 12.00 -6.61 11.37
N ASP A 239 11.53 -6.45 10.13
CA ASP A 239 10.22 -5.91 9.76
C ASP A 239 9.96 -4.41 10.06
N GLU A 240 10.96 -3.64 10.50
CA GLU A 240 10.82 -2.18 10.74
C GLU A 240 10.99 -1.31 9.47
N TRP A 241 11.19 -1.92 8.29
CA TRP A 241 11.44 -1.21 7.01
C TRP A 241 10.27 -0.30 6.57
N GLU A 242 9.05 -0.59 6.99
CA GLU A 242 7.89 0.28 6.75
C GLU A 242 7.96 1.60 7.51
N GLY A 243 8.73 1.65 8.60
CA GLY A 243 8.99 2.82 9.43
C GLY A 243 10.27 3.58 9.05
N ALA A 244 10.93 3.20 7.96
CA ALA A 244 12.05 3.96 7.40
C ALA A 244 11.53 5.30 6.84
N ASN A 245 11.70 6.36 7.63
CA ASN A 245 11.12 7.69 7.42
C ASN A 245 12.19 8.76 7.22
N TYR A 246 13.32 8.37 6.62
CA TYR A 246 14.49 9.21 6.43
C TYR A 246 14.13 10.58 5.83
N LEU A 247 14.55 11.67 6.50
CA LEU A 247 14.27 13.05 6.06
C LEU A 247 15.26 13.58 5.03
N GLY A 248 16.47 13.01 4.97
CA GLY A 248 17.53 13.45 4.08
C GLY A 248 18.52 14.44 4.70
N ILE A 249 19.80 14.34 4.30
CA ILE A 249 20.87 15.20 4.82
C ILE A 249 20.65 16.69 4.52
N GLY A 250 19.99 17.03 3.41
CA GLY A 250 19.72 18.42 3.03
C GLY A 250 18.78 19.09 4.02
N ILE A 251 17.71 18.40 4.40
CA ILE A 251 16.79 18.85 5.45
C ILE A 251 17.51 18.96 6.80
N PHE A 252 18.33 17.98 7.20
CA PHE A 252 19.08 18.07 8.45
C PHE A 252 20.05 19.25 8.50
N ALA A 253 20.78 19.50 7.42
CA ALA A 253 21.66 20.66 7.31
C ALA A 253 20.86 21.97 7.39
N LEU A 254 19.70 22.05 6.73
CA LEU A 254 18.82 23.22 6.80
C LEU A 254 18.24 23.43 8.22
N ILE A 255 17.87 22.36 8.93
CA ILE A 255 17.43 22.43 10.33
C ILE A 255 18.55 22.99 11.19
N GLY A 256 19.78 22.44 11.07
CA GLY A 256 20.95 22.94 11.79
C GLY A 256 21.18 24.43 11.53
N LEU A 257 21.34 24.83 10.27
CA LEU A 257 21.56 26.22 9.90
C LEU A 257 20.40 27.16 10.30
N GLY A 258 19.17 26.67 10.18
CA GLY A 258 17.95 27.43 10.47
C GLY A 258 17.74 27.67 11.96
N LEU A 259 18.08 26.69 12.81
CA LEU A 259 17.89 26.78 14.26
C LEU A 259 19.05 27.45 14.99
N LEU A 260 20.28 27.43 14.46
CA LEU A 260 21.42 28.06 15.14
C LEU A 260 21.20 29.55 15.52
N GLY A 261 21.51 29.86 16.77
CA GLY A 261 21.45 31.20 17.35
C GLY A 261 20.00 31.77 17.38
N PRO A 262 19.72 32.91 16.74
CA PRO A 262 18.41 33.55 16.80
C PRO A 262 17.33 32.77 16.02
N GLY A 263 17.66 31.64 15.39
CA GLY A 263 16.71 30.75 14.72
C GLY A 263 15.66 30.14 15.65
N LEU A 264 16.07 29.76 16.87
CA LEU A 264 15.20 29.17 17.90
C LEU A 264 13.94 29.99 18.18
N ARG A 265 14.02 31.33 18.12
CA ARG A 265 12.86 32.21 18.37
C ARG A 265 11.72 32.03 17.37
N HIS A 266 12.01 31.48 16.19
CA HIS A 266 11.01 31.24 15.16
C HIS A 266 10.17 29.98 15.42
N LEU A 267 10.61 29.07 16.31
CA LEU A 267 9.83 27.89 16.71
C LEU A 267 8.53 28.25 17.43
N GLY A 268 8.51 29.37 18.16
CA GLY A 268 7.29 29.85 18.84
C GLY A 268 6.11 30.11 17.88
N ARG A 269 6.37 30.25 16.57
CA ARG A 269 5.30 30.38 15.55
C ARG A 269 4.50 29.10 15.38
N LEU A 270 5.11 27.94 15.62
CA LEU A 270 4.44 26.63 15.55
C LEU A 270 3.42 26.45 16.69
N ALA A 271 3.64 27.13 17.82
CA ALA A 271 2.76 27.07 18.99
C ALA A 271 1.60 28.09 18.96
N THR A 272 1.38 28.79 17.84
CA THR A 272 0.24 29.72 17.73
C THR A 272 -1.07 28.95 17.58
N PRO A 273 -2.23 29.49 18.00
CA PRO A 273 -3.53 28.82 17.82
C PRO A 273 -3.87 28.46 16.38
N ARG A 274 -3.20 29.10 15.40
CA ARG A 274 -3.31 28.80 13.98
C ARG A 274 -2.64 27.49 13.57
N TYR A 275 -1.53 27.11 14.18
CA TYR A 275 -0.71 25.97 13.78
C TYR A 275 -0.62 24.87 14.86
N LEU A 276 -0.90 25.22 16.12
CA LEU A 276 -0.83 24.28 17.23
C LEU A 276 -1.69 23.02 17.00
N PRO A 277 -2.95 23.09 16.51
CA PRO A 277 -3.73 21.87 16.27
C PRO A 277 -3.08 20.88 15.29
N ILE A 278 -2.55 21.35 14.15
CA ILE A 278 -1.92 20.44 13.17
C ILE A 278 -0.60 19.89 13.69
N VAL A 279 0.18 20.69 14.42
CA VAL A 279 1.44 20.25 15.03
C VAL A 279 1.18 19.17 16.08
N LEU A 280 0.18 19.36 16.95
CA LEU A 280 -0.18 18.37 17.96
C LEU A 280 -0.70 17.08 17.33
N VAL A 281 -1.57 17.17 16.32
CA VAL A 281 -2.10 15.98 15.63
C VAL A 281 -1.02 15.24 14.85
N ALA A 282 -0.13 15.94 14.15
CA ALA A 282 1.01 15.32 13.48
C ALA A 282 2.01 14.70 14.47
N GLY A 283 2.25 15.36 15.60
CA GLY A 283 3.06 14.82 16.70
C GLY A 283 2.43 13.56 17.30
N ALA A 284 1.12 13.55 17.55
CA ALA A 284 0.40 12.37 18.03
C ALA A 284 0.47 11.19 17.04
N MET A 285 0.34 11.45 15.74
CA MET A 285 0.53 10.42 14.71
C MET A 285 1.97 9.90 14.65
N ALA A 286 2.97 10.76 14.85
CA ALA A 286 4.37 10.34 14.93
C ALA A 286 4.69 9.51 16.18
N VAL A 287 4.07 9.83 17.32
CA VAL A 287 4.15 9.00 18.53
C VAL A 287 3.46 7.66 18.28
N PHE A 288 2.28 7.66 17.67
CA PHE A 288 1.60 6.42 17.27
C PHE A 288 2.45 5.58 16.32
N ALA A 289 3.27 6.19 15.47
CA ALA A 289 4.14 5.47 14.55
C ALA A 289 5.18 4.58 15.27
N LEU A 290 5.58 4.95 16.49
CA LEU A 290 6.47 4.14 17.34
C LEU A 290 5.78 2.87 17.87
N SER A 291 4.44 2.80 17.84
CA SER A 291 3.65 1.70 18.41
C SER A 291 3.82 1.55 19.95
N ASN A 292 3.46 0.39 20.50
CA ASN A 292 3.62 0.07 21.92
C ASN A 292 5.01 -0.48 22.26
N ARG A 293 5.84 -0.77 21.26
CA ARG A 293 7.21 -1.27 21.43
C ARG A 293 8.19 -0.26 20.83
N VAL A 294 8.99 0.39 21.67
CA VAL A 294 9.86 1.48 21.23
C VAL A 294 11.29 0.97 21.16
N ALA A 295 11.89 1.04 19.97
CA ALA A 295 13.26 0.60 19.71
C ALA A 295 14.18 1.74 19.26
N PHE A 296 15.47 1.60 19.56
CA PHE A 296 16.56 2.44 19.05
C PHE A 296 17.63 1.54 18.41
N GLY A 297 17.70 1.56 17.07
CA GLY A 297 18.51 0.57 16.33
C GLY A 297 17.99 -0.84 16.59
N THR A 298 18.86 -1.76 16.98
CA THR A 298 18.53 -3.15 17.34
C THR A 298 18.15 -3.32 18.82
N ILE A 299 18.09 -2.24 19.60
CA ILE A 299 17.82 -2.28 21.03
C ILE A 299 16.35 -1.92 21.27
N GLU A 300 15.57 -2.85 21.83
CA GLU A 300 14.25 -2.57 22.39
C GLU A 300 14.41 -1.79 23.70
N LEU A 301 13.92 -0.55 23.76
CA LEU A 301 14.04 0.30 24.94
C LEU A 301 12.97 -0.05 25.98
N PHE A 302 11.72 -0.18 25.55
CA PHE A 302 10.61 -0.57 26.39
C PHE A 302 9.40 -1.03 25.57
N GLU A 303 8.56 -1.84 26.20
CA GLU A 303 7.27 -2.28 25.68
C GLU A 303 6.15 -1.89 26.65
N ILE A 304 5.09 -1.31 26.11
CA ILE A 304 3.86 -0.99 26.84
C ILE A 304 2.88 -2.15 26.61
N ALA A 305 2.55 -2.85 27.69
CA ALA A 305 1.51 -3.88 27.65
C ALA A 305 0.15 -3.22 27.35
N LEU A 306 -0.50 -3.66 26.27
CA LEU A 306 -1.82 -3.19 25.89
C LEU A 306 -2.89 -4.20 26.35
N PRO A 307 -4.08 -3.75 26.78
CA PRO A 307 -5.23 -4.61 26.91
C PRO A 307 -5.57 -5.27 25.57
N GLU A 308 -5.97 -6.54 25.58
CA GLU A 308 -6.21 -7.34 24.36
C GLU A 308 -7.21 -6.67 23.40
N GLN A 309 -8.26 -6.02 23.92
CA GLN A 309 -9.25 -5.33 23.09
C GLN A 309 -8.66 -4.10 22.39
N LEU A 310 -7.75 -3.39 23.06
CA LEU A 310 -7.06 -2.24 22.48
C LEU A 310 -6.05 -2.69 21.44
N GLU A 311 -5.31 -3.76 21.71
CA GLU A 311 -4.36 -4.33 20.74
C GLU A 311 -5.07 -4.80 19.46
N LYS A 312 -6.20 -5.50 19.58
CA LYS A 312 -7.03 -5.91 18.42
C LYS A 312 -7.53 -4.72 17.60
N PHE A 313 -7.98 -3.66 18.26
CA PHE A 313 -8.40 -2.45 17.55
C PHE A 313 -7.22 -1.80 16.79
N LEU A 314 -6.08 -1.65 17.48
CA LEU A 314 -4.90 -1.01 16.93
C LEU A 314 -4.19 -1.84 15.84
N SER A 315 -4.32 -3.17 15.88
CA SER A 315 -3.73 -4.08 14.88
C SER A 315 -4.32 -3.91 13.48
N THR A 316 -5.50 -3.30 13.35
CA THR A 316 -6.04 -2.79 12.07
C THR A 316 -5.01 -1.90 11.35
N PHE A 317 -4.18 -1.18 12.10
CA PHE A 317 -3.09 -0.33 11.63
C PHE A 317 -1.72 -1.00 11.79
N ARG A 318 -1.62 -2.25 11.33
CA ARG A 318 -0.45 -3.13 11.35
C ARG A 318 0.90 -2.43 11.08
N SER A 319 0.92 -1.50 10.13
CA SER A 319 2.10 -0.73 9.72
C SER A 319 2.06 0.69 10.29
N THR A 320 2.24 0.80 11.61
CA THR A 320 2.17 2.08 12.31
C THR A 320 3.26 3.04 11.84
N GLY A 321 4.42 2.55 11.38
CA GLY A 321 5.55 3.39 11.00
C GLY A 321 5.22 4.47 9.96
N ARG A 322 4.21 4.22 9.12
CA ARG A 322 3.72 5.14 8.08
C ARG A 322 3.11 6.44 8.64
N PHE A 323 2.64 6.46 9.88
CA PHE A 323 1.97 7.62 10.48
C PHE A 323 2.91 8.81 10.77
N PHE A 324 4.21 8.67 10.55
CA PHE A 324 5.16 9.79 10.62
C PHE A 324 5.05 10.77 9.45
N TRP A 325 4.55 10.36 8.28
CA TRP A 325 4.64 11.17 7.05
C TRP A 325 4.07 12.59 7.17
N PRO A 326 2.90 12.82 7.82
CA PRO A 326 2.40 14.17 8.02
C PRO A 326 3.40 15.05 8.79
N LEU A 327 4.02 14.53 9.84
CA LEU A 327 5.06 15.27 10.58
C LEU A 327 6.29 15.52 9.71
N GLY A 328 6.73 14.52 8.93
CA GLY A 328 7.84 14.67 7.99
C GLY A 328 7.66 15.85 7.03
N TYR A 329 6.48 15.98 6.42
CA TYR A 329 6.19 17.13 5.56
C TYR A 329 6.12 18.45 6.32
N LEU A 330 5.54 18.48 7.54
CA LEU A 330 5.54 19.69 8.37
C LEU A 330 6.97 20.12 8.74
N ILE A 331 7.89 19.18 8.97
CA ILE A 331 9.30 19.47 9.22
C ILE A 331 9.93 20.14 7.99
N ILE A 332 9.67 19.64 6.78
CA ILE A 332 10.18 20.24 5.53
C ILE A 332 9.71 21.71 5.42
N PHE A 333 8.40 21.97 5.50
CA PHE A 333 7.88 23.34 5.38
C PHE A 333 8.29 24.24 6.55
N GLY A 334 8.26 23.73 7.77
CA GLY A 334 8.69 24.45 8.97
C GLY A 334 10.15 24.90 8.86
N THR A 335 11.02 24.01 8.39
CA THR A 335 12.44 24.30 8.16
C THR A 335 12.62 25.41 7.12
N LEU A 336 11.94 25.33 5.97
CA LEU A 336 12.02 26.37 4.94
C LEU A 336 11.48 27.72 5.43
N VAL A 337 10.41 27.73 6.23
CA VAL A 337 9.90 28.95 6.88
C VAL A 337 10.94 29.54 7.82
N ILE A 338 11.57 28.73 8.67
CA ILE A 338 12.60 29.19 9.61
C ILE A 338 13.79 29.78 8.83
N VAL A 339 14.31 29.07 7.84
CA VAL A 339 15.43 29.52 6.98
C VAL A 339 15.08 30.83 6.26
N SER A 340 13.87 30.96 5.71
CA SER A 340 13.41 32.19 5.03
C SER A 340 13.33 33.42 5.92
N LYS A 341 13.21 33.20 7.25
CA LYS A 341 13.10 34.28 8.24
C LYS A 341 14.41 34.54 8.95
N ARG A 342 15.30 33.54 8.98
CA ARG A 342 16.62 33.60 9.61
C ARG A 342 17.66 34.31 8.73
N PHE A 343 17.61 34.08 7.42
CA PHE A 343 18.60 34.57 6.47
C PHE A 343 18.00 35.61 5.52
N ALA A 344 18.85 36.47 4.96
CA ALA A 344 18.43 37.36 3.87
C ALA A 344 17.91 36.52 2.68
N PRO A 345 16.92 37.01 1.92
CA PRO A 345 16.27 36.21 0.85
C PRO A 345 17.24 35.54 -0.10
N ARG A 346 18.31 36.25 -0.54
CA ARG A 346 19.36 35.69 -1.40
C ARG A 346 20.02 34.44 -0.81
N TRP A 347 20.38 34.49 0.47
CA TRP A 347 21.10 33.41 1.14
C TRP A 347 20.17 32.26 1.50
N ALA A 348 18.94 32.54 1.92
CA ALA A 348 17.93 31.50 2.11
C ALA A 348 17.71 30.69 0.83
N MET A 349 17.62 31.37 -0.33
CA MET A 349 17.48 30.71 -1.63
C MET A 349 18.72 29.88 -1.99
N ILE A 350 19.92 30.46 -1.90
CA ILE A 350 21.18 29.77 -2.25
C ILE A 350 21.37 28.52 -1.39
N LEU A 351 21.21 28.63 -0.06
CA LEU A 351 21.36 27.52 0.87
C LEU A 351 20.35 26.41 0.59
N ALA A 352 19.08 26.77 0.40
CA ALA A 352 18.02 25.79 0.14
C ALA A 352 18.22 25.07 -1.21
N LEU A 353 18.61 25.80 -2.27
CA LEU A 353 18.96 25.22 -3.57
C LEU A 353 20.15 24.27 -3.48
N LEU A 354 21.22 24.70 -2.82
CA LEU A 354 22.41 23.86 -2.65
C LEU A 354 22.04 22.57 -1.91
N LEU A 355 21.33 22.69 -0.79
CA LEU A 355 21.05 21.56 0.09
C LEU A 355 20.01 20.59 -0.48
N VAL A 356 19.09 21.04 -1.34
CA VAL A 356 18.21 20.11 -2.06
C VAL A 356 18.98 19.30 -3.10
N PHE A 357 19.95 19.89 -3.81
CA PHE A 357 20.80 19.12 -4.73
C PHE A 357 21.75 18.17 -4.00
N VAL A 358 22.28 18.57 -2.85
CA VAL A 358 23.06 17.68 -1.97
C VAL A 358 22.23 16.48 -1.54
N GLN A 359 20.96 16.70 -1.15
CA GLN A 359 20.06 15.61 -0.80
C GLN A 359 19.75 14.69 -1.98
N ILE A 360 19.43 15.23 -3.15
CA ILE A 360 19.16 14.44 -4.36
C ILE A 360 20.37 13.57 -4.74
N TYR A 361 21.58 14.12 -4.62
CA TYR A 361 22.82 13.38 -4.85
C TYR A 361 23.02 12.28 -3.81
N ASP A 362 22.75 12.58 -2.53
CA ASP A 362 22.86 11.61 -1.45
C ASP A 362 21.91 10.43 -1.62
N GLU A 363 20.66 10.69 -2.01
CA GLU A 363 19.59 9.70 -2.17
C GLU A 363 19.73 8.85 -3.45
N GLN A 364 20.80 9.03 -4.24
CA GLN A 364 20.98 8.36 -5.53
C GLN A 364 21.05 6.85 -5.47
N ARG A 365 21.45 6.28 -4.34
CA ARG A 365 21.46 4.83 -4.16
C ARG A 365 20.04 4.28 -4.22
N GLY A 366 19.08 4.97 -3.59
CA GLY A 366 17.69 4.54 -3.56
C GLY A 366 16.99 4.61 -4.93
N TRP A 367 17.08 5.75 -5.62
CA TRP A 367 16.42 5.88 -6.93
C TRP A 367 17.11 5.12 -8.06
N ARG A 368 18.43 4.86 -7.98
CA ARG A 368 19.09 3.89 -8.88
C ARG A 368 18.70 2.45 -8.57
N GLY A 369 18.49 2.10 -7.30
CA GLY A 369 17.96 0.79 -6.90
C GLY A 369 16.54 0.55 -7.40
N ALA A 370 15.76 1.61 -7.58
CA ALA A 370 14.43 1.56 -8.18
C ALA A 370 14.43 1.47 -9.72
N HIS A 371 15.61 1.44 -10.37
CA HIS A 371 15.72 1.34 -11.82
C HIS A 371 15.02 0.07 -12.33
N ILE A 372 14.16 0.24 -13.32
CA ILE A 372 13.41 -0.84 -13.97
C ILE A 372 14.29 -1.32 -15.13
N GLY A 373 14.98 -2.44 -14.93
CA GLY A 373 15.79 -3.09 -15.97
C GLY A 373 14.97 -3.71 -17.09
N GLU A 374 15.66 -4.18 -18.14
CA GLU A 374 15.04 -4.81 -19.32
C GLU A 374 14.22 -6.06 -18.98
N ASP A 375 14.56 -6.75 -17.89
CA ASP A 375 13.84 -7.89 -17.33
C ASP A 375 12.42 -7.54 -16.86
N ARG A 376 12.15 -6.26 -16.59
CA ARG A 376 10.86 -5.72 -16.14
C ARG A 376 10.15 -4.90 -17.21
N THR A 377 10.71 -4.82 -18.41
CA THR A 377 10.11 -4.13 -19.56
C THR A 377 9.80 -5.14 -20.66
N GLY A 378 8.54 -5.22 -21.08
CA GLY A 378 8.13 -6.10 -22.17
C GLY A 378 6.63 -6.00 -22.46
N PRO A 379 6.18 -6.37 -23.66
CA PRO A 379 4.78 -6.33 -24.04
C PRO A 379 3.94 -7.46 -23.40
N SER A 380 4.58 -8.50 -22.87
CA SER A 380 3.91 -9.66 -22.28
C SER A 380 4.57 -10.10 -20.97
N PHE A 381 3.75 -10.63 -20.06
CA PHE A 381 4.24 -11.29 -18.85
C PHE A 381 4.88 -12.63 -19.22
N ARG A 382 6.11 -12.86 -18.76
CA ARG A 382 6.80 -14.15 -18.92
C ARG A 382 6.40 -15.06 -17.76
N THR A 383 5.61 -16.09 -18.06
CA THR A 383 5.24 -17.11 -17.10
C THR A 383 6.14 -18.35 -17.23
N PRO A 384 6.50 -19.02 -16.12
CA PRO A 384 7.18 -20.31 -16.17
C PRO A 384 6.25 -21.45 -16.62
N LEU A 385 4.93 -21.22 -16.71
CA LEU A 385 3.93 -22.22 -17.10
C LEU A 385 3.95 -22.44 -18.63
N ALA A 386 4.93 -23.20 -19.11
CA ALA A 386 5.18 -23.44 -20.54
C ALA A 386 4.59 -24.76 -21.07
N SER A 387 4.21 -25.69 -20.19
CA SER A 387 3.70 -27.00 -20.58
C SER A 387 2.37 -26.90 -21.34
N PRO A 388 2.18 -27.65 -22.44
CA PRO A 388 0.91 -27.71 -23.15
C PRO A 388 -0.24 -28.28 -22.31
N ALA A 389 0.08 -28.95 -21.18
CA ALA A 389 -0.90 -29.48 -20.25
C ALA A 389 -1.83 -28.39 -19.69
N TRP A 390 -1.33 -27.17 -19.47
CA TRP A 390 -2.14 -26.06 -18.97
C TRP A 390 -3.28 -25.70 -19.91
N ALA A 391 -2.97 -25.53 -21.20
CA ALA A 391 -3.96 -25.22 -22.22
C ALA A 391 -4.95 -26.37 -22.46
N ALA A 392 -4.51 -27.62 -22.27
CA ALA A 392 -5.37 -28.79 -22.38
C ALA A 392 -6.33 -28.94 -21.18
N LEU A 393 -5.89 -28.57 -19.96
CA LEU A 393 -6.74 -28.63 -18.77
C LEU A 393 -7.75 -27.48 -18.73
N ALA A 394 -7.33 -26.25 -19.04
CA ALA A 394 -8.10 -25.04 -18.79
C ALA A 394 -9.59 -25.08 -19.23
N PRO A 395 -9.96 -25.59 -20.43
CA PRO A 395 -11.35 -25.59 -20.89
C PRO A 395 -12.30 -26.48 -20.07
N HIS A 396 -11.77 -27.37 -19.24
CA HIS A 396 -12.56 -28.37 -18.50
C HIS A 396 -12.81 -28.01 -17.04
N TYR A 397 -12.22 -26.90 -16.57
CA TYR A 397 -12.35 -26.45 -15.18
C TYR A 397 -12.91 -25.05 -15.12
N LEU A 398 -13.41 -24.67 -13.94
CA LEU A 398 -14.01 -23.36 -13.67
C LEU A 398 -13.11 -22.46 -12.81
N ARG A 399 -12.15 -23.06 -12.10
CA ARG A 399 -11.34 -22.33 -11.12
C ARG A 399 -9.98 -22.96 -10.84
N VAL A 400 -9.08 -22.14 -10.30
CA VAL A 400 -7.77 -22.54 -9.80
C VAL A 400 -7.70 -22.29 -8.30
N ARG A 401 -7.23 -23.29 -7.53
CA ARG A 401 -7.18 -23.24 -6.07
C ARG A 401 -5.81 -23.69 -5.56
N GLY A 402 -5.43 -23.21 -4.39
CA GLY A 402 -4.38 -23.84 -3.59
C GLY A 402 -5.00 -24.79 -2.57
N LEU A 403 -4.30 -25.88 -2.25
CA LEU A 403 -4.70 -26.79 -1.18
C LEU A 403 -3.57 -26.93 -0.14
N PRO A 404 -3.84 -26.67 1.15
CA PRO A 404 -5.10 -26.16 1.71
C PRO A 404 -5.40 -24.72 1.26
N ALA A 405 -6.68 -24.32 1.30
CA ALA A 405 -7.10 -22.98 0.95
C ALA A 405 -6.56 -21.95 1.95
N ARG A 406 -5.76 -21.01 1.47
CA ARG A 406 -5.16 -19.92 2.27
C ARG A 406 -4.71 -18.78 1.36
N ASN A 407 -4.38 -17.64 1.96
CA ASN A 407 -3.71 -16.55 1.25
C ASN A 407 -2.24 -16.92 0.96
N ASP A 408 -1.64 -16.33 -0.08
CA ASP A 408 -0.23 -16.50 -0.45
C ASP A 408 0.20 -17.97 -0.67
N VAL A 409 -0.57 -18.70 -1.47
CA VAL A 409 -0.21 -20.09 -1.82
C VAL A 409 1.04 -20.13 -2.71
N PRO A 410 1.89 -21.17 -2.62
CA PRO A 410 3.07 -21.27 -3.48
C PRO A 410 2.70 -21.19 -4.96
N GLY A 411 3.36 -20.29 -5.69
CA GLY A 411 3.09 -20.11 -7.11
C GLY A 411 1.82 -19.31 -7.46
N TRP A 412 1.16 -18.69 -6.47
CA TRP A 412 -0.12 -17.98 -6.65
C TRP A 412 -0.10 -17.02 -7.85
N ARG A 413 1.02 -16.32 -8.09
CA ARG A 413 1.15 -15.32 -9.15
C ARG A 413 0.93 -15.93 -10.53
N ASP A 414 1.65 -17.01 -10.82
CA ASP A 414 1.65 -17.66 -12.12
C ASP A 414 0.34 -18.42 -12.35
N LEU A 415 -0.19 -19.05 -11.29
CA LEU A 415 -1.50 -19.72 -11.30
C LEU A 415 -2.66 -18.74 -11.50
N THR A 416 -2.62 -17.58 -10.85
CA THR A 416 -3.63 -16.53 -11.03
C THR A 416 -3.54 -15.88 -12.40
N TRP A 417 -2.33 -15.68 -12.92
CA TRP A 417 -2.16 -15.24 -14.31
C TRP A 417 -2.78 -16.24 -15.29
N PHE A 418 -2.50 -17.54 -15.13
CA PHE A 418 -3.13 -18.61 -15.92
C PHE A 418 -4.65 -18.57 -15.78
N ALA A 419 -5.18 -18.45 -14.56
CA ALA A 419 -6.62 -18.35 -14.34
C ALA A 419 -7.23 -17.16 -15.08
N MET A 420 -6.61 -15.98 -15.02
CA MET A 420 -7.06 -14.78 -15.74
C MET A 420 -7.11 -15.00 -17.26
N GLN A 421 -6.04 -15.56 -17.83
CA GLN A 421 -5.90 -15.81 -19.27
C GLN A 421 -6.98 -16.74 -19.82
N HIS A 422 -7.43 -17.68 -19.00
CA HIS A 422 -8.42 -18.69 -19.38
C HIS A 422 -9.83 -18.42 -18.84
N GLY A 423 -10.07 -17.24 -18.24
CA GLY A 423 -11.39 -16.88 -17.69
C GLY A 423 -11.83 -17.74 -16.50
N LEU A 424 -10.88 -18.31 -15.77
CA LEU A 424 -11.12 -19.13 -14.58
C LEU A 424 -11.13 -18.25 -13.34
N ALA A 425 -11.99 -18.58 -12.37
CA ALA A 425 -11.93 -17.94 -11.06
C ALA A 425 -10.69 -18.42 -10.27
N SER A 426 -10.14 -17.58 -9.38
CA SER A 426 -8.93 -17.93 -8.61
C SER A 426 -9.15 -17.80 -7.11
N ALA A 427 -8.82 -18.87 -6.37
CA ALA A 427 -8.54 -18.83 -4.94
C ALA A 427 -7.03 -18.86 -4.66
N ALA A 428 -6.20 -19.11 -5.68
CA ALA A 428 -4.74 -19.11 -5.56
C ALA A 428 -4.21 -17.67 -5.61
N VAL A 429 -4.55 -16.85 -4.62
CA VAL A 429 -4.33 -15.39 -4.63
C VAL A 429 -3.36 -14.93 -3.54
N TYR A 430 -2.89 -13.70 -3.71
CA TYR A 430 -2.35 -12.89 -2.63
C TYR A 430 -3.27 -11.68 -2.42
N LEU A 431 -3.67 -11.47 -1.17
CA LEU A 431 -4.51 -10.37 -0.70
C LEU A 431 -3.76 -9.58 0.37
N GLY A 432 -3.75 -8.26 0.26
CA GLY A 432 -3.12 -7.38 1.24
C GLY A 432 -3.89 -7.33 2.56
N ARG A 433 -5.18 -7.69 2.55
CA ARG A 433 -6.04 -7.82 3.72
C ARG A 433 -6.94 -9.04 3.59
N THR A 434 -6.94 -9.88 4.62
CA THR A 434 -7.84 -11.03 4.76
C THR A 434 -8.62 -10.91 6.06
N ASP A 435 -9.80 -11.52 6.11
CA ASP A 435 -10.51 -11.72 7.37
C ASP A 435 -9.94 -13.00 8.02
N PRO A 436 -9.27 -12.91 9.17
CA PRO A 436 -8.62 -14.06 9.77
C PRO A 436 -9.58 -15.18 10.15
N VAL A 437 -10.83 -14.85 10.46
CA VAL A 437 -11.86 -15.85 10.78
C VAL A 437 -12.21 -16.65 9.53
N THR A 438 -12.44 -15.95 8.41
CA THR A 438 -12.72 -16.56 7.12
C THR A 438 -11.54 -17.37 6.60
N GLU A 439 -10.31 -16.87 6.74
CA GLU A 439 -9.11 -17.60 6.31
C GLU A 439 -8.91 -18.90 7.11
N ARG A 440 -9.11 -18.87 8.44
CA ARG A 440 -9.07 -20.09 9.27
C ARG A 440 -10.15 -21.09 8.88
N TYR A 441 -11.37 -20.61 8.65
CA TYR A 441 -12.48 -21.46 8.20
C TYR A 441 -12.14 -22.19 6.90
N TRP A 442 -11.66 -21.48 5.88
CA TRP A 442 -11.31 -22.12 4.60
C TRP A 442 -10.08 -23.02 4.67
N LEU A 443 -9.11 -22.68 5.52
CA LEU A 443 -7.98 -23.56 5.80
C LEU A 443 -8.45 -24.90 6.39
N GLU A 444 -9.38 -24.86 7.33
CA GLU A 444 -9.97 -26.07 7.94
C GLU A 444 -10.82 -26.86 6.95
N GLN A 445 -11.63 -26.19 6.13
CA GLN A 445 -12.40 -26.83 5.05
C GLN A 445 -11.48 -27.52 4.04
N GLY A 446 -10.41 -26.85 3.60
CA GLY A 446 -9.40 -27.45 2.73
C GLY A 446 -8.74 -28.68 3.35
N ARG A 447 -8.45 -28.64 4.66
CA ARG A 447 -7.92 -29.79 5.42
C ARG A 447 -8.91 -30.93 5.59
N ALA A 448 -10.20 -30.63 5.69
CA ALA A 448 -11.24 -31.65 5.72
C ALA A 448 -11.37 -32.33 4.34
N ALA A 449 -11.42 -31.54 3.27
CA ALA A 449 -11.51 -32.02 1.89
C ALA A 449 -10.30 -32.87 1.48
N MET A 450 -9.09 -32.51 1.92
CA MET A 450 -7.89 -33.35 1.74
C MET A 450 -8.04 -34.74 2.36
N ARG A 451 -8.65 -34.82 3.55
CA ARG A 451 -8.78 -36.07 4.32
C ARG A 451 -9.92 -36.94 3.83
N SER A 452 -11.05 -36.34 3.43
CA SER A 452 -12.19 -37.07 2.87
C SER A 452 -11.98 -37.43 1.40
N GLY A 453 -11.12 -36.72 0.70
CA GLY A 453 -10.98 -36.80 -0.76
C GLY A 453 -12.10 -36.08 -1.51
N GLU A 454 -13.07 -35.45 -0.83
CA GLU A 454 -14.18 -34.74 -1.47
C GLU A 454 -13.74 -33.35 -1.96
N LEU A 455 -13.01 -33.34 -3.09
CA LEU A 455 -12.50 -32.13 -3.74
C LEU A 455 -13.42 -31.68 -4.87
N ASP A 456 -13.44 -30.37 -5.12
CA ASP A 456 -14.20 -29.71 -6.18
C ASP A 456 -13.77 -30.25 -7.55
N THR A 457 -14.70 -30.86 -8.28
CA THR A 457 -14.42 -31.44 -9.59
C THR A 457 -14.18 -30.39 -10.66
N GLY A 458 -14.62 -29.15 -10.45
CA GLY A 458 -14.41 -28.02 -11.34
C GLY A 458 -13.14 -27.23 -11.05
N ALA A 459 -12.24 -27.72 -10.19
CA ALA A 459 -11.03 -27.00 -9.79
C ALA A 459 -9.73 -27.69 -10.22
N ILE A 460 -8.77 -26.89 -10.67
CA ILE A 460 -7.36 -27.25 -10.75
C ILE A 460 -6.71 -26.84 -9.42
N TYR A 461 -6.07 -27.78 -8.74
CA TYR A 461 -5.43 -27.55 -7.45
C TYR A 461 -3.92 -27.51 -7.59
N SER A 462 -3.29 -26.45 -7.09
CA SER A 462 -1.87 -26.43 -6.74
C SER A 462 -1.72 -26.96 -5.32
N VAL A 463 -0.87 -27.95 -5.15
CA VAL A 463 -0.65 -28.61 -3.86
C VAL A 463 0.82 -28.60 -3.50
N THR A 464 1.12 -28.60 -2.21
CA THR A 464 2.47 -28.85 -1.71
C THR A 464 2.74 -30.34 -1.64
N GLN A 465 4.02 -30.70 -1.44
CA GLN A 465 4.43 -32.10 -1.43
C GLN A 465 3.74 -32.91 -0.33
N ASP A 466 3.64 -32.35 0.87
CA ASP A 466 2.93 -32.94 2.01
C ASP A 466 1.45 -33.17 1.71
N VAL A 467 0.81 -32.22 1.01
CA VAL A 467 -0.59 -32.38 0.56
C VAL A 467 -0.70 -33.47 -0.50
N ALA A 468 0.22 -33.52 -1.47
CA ALA A 468 0.21 -34.55 -2.51
C ALA A 468 0.27 -35.96 -1.89
N GLU A 469 1.12 -36.17 -0.89
CA GLU A 469 1.25 -37.44 -0.16
C GLU A 469 -0.05 -37.83 0.57
N ILE A 470 -0.78 -36.86 1.13
CA ILE A 470 -2.10 -37.09 1.74
C ILE A 470 -3.14 -37.48 0.69
N LEU A 471 -3.06 -36.95 -0.53
CA LEU A 471 -4.03 -37.19 -1.59
C LEU A 471 -3.85 -38.54 -2.29
N VAL A 472 -2.61 -39.05 -2.39
CA VAL A 472 -2.28 -40.30 -3.12
C VAL A 472 -3.24 -41.47 -2.79
N PRO A 473 -3.56 -41.78 -1.52
CA PRO A 473 -4.47 -42.89 -1.18
C PRO A 473 -5.91 -42.70 -1.68
N SER A 474 -6.31 -41.47 -2.00
CA SER A 474 -7.68 -41.11 -2.41
C SER A 474 -7.83 -40.86 -3.93
N LEU A 475 -6.75 -41.05 -4.69
CA LEU A 475 -6.75 -40.85 -6.14
C LEU A 475 -7.61 -41.89 -6.85
N ARG A 476 -8.47 -41.42 -7.75
CA ARG A 476 -9.18 -42.25 -8.72
C ARG A 476 -8.30 -42.48 -9.95
N PRO A 477 -8.55 -43.53 -10.75
CA PRO A 477 -7.74 -43.84 -11.92
C PRO A 477 -7.54 -42.65 -12.88
N GLU A 478 -8.61 -41.90 -13.14
CA GLU A 478 -8.64 -40.75 -14.06
C GLU A 478 -8.10 -39.45 -13.47
N ASP A 479 -7.83 -39.41 -12.16
CA ASP A 479 -7.34 -38.20 -11.52
C ASP A 479 -5.89 -37.92 -11.91
N LEU A 480 -5.61 -36.65 -12.15
CA LEU A 480 -4.26 -36.15 -12.35
C LEU A 480 -3.65 -35.79 -11.00
N LEU A 481 -2.46 -36.31 -10.74
CA LEU A 481 -1.52 -35.80 -9.75
C LEU A 481 -0.12 -35.89 -10.39
N ALA A 482 0.46 -34.74 -10.78
CA ALA A 482 1.71 -34.70 -11.52
C ALA A 482 2.48 -33.39 -11.30
N HIS A 483 3.77 -33.40 -11.62
CA HIS A 483 4.57 -32.17 -11.72
C HIS A 483 4.35 -31.52 -13.09
N ILE A 484 3.99 -30.24 -13.09
CA ILE A 484 3.84 -29.42 -14.30
C ILE A 484 4.57 -28.09 -14.04
N ASP A 485 5.65 -27.84 -14.77
CA ASP A 485 6.46 -26.62 -14.70
C ASP A 485 6.85 -26.19 -13.27
N GLY A 486 7.22 -27.16 -12.43
CA GLY A 486 7.62 -26.91 -11.04
C GLY A 486 6.48 -26.85 -10.02
N HIS A 487 5.22 -26.98 -10.46
CA HIS A 487 4.06 -27.08 -9.58
C HIS A 487 3.59 -28.54 -9.47
N ILE A 488 3.12 -28.96 -8.29
CA ILE A 488 2.40 -30.22 -8.15
C ILE A 488 0.92 -29.92 -8.34
N ILE A 489 0.34 -30.49 -9.40
CA ILE A 489 -1.03 -30.21 -9.81
C ILE A 489 -1.89 -31.43 -9.58
N PHE A 490 -2.99 -31.21 -8.86
CA PHE A 490 -4.07 -32.16 -8.72
C PHE A 490 -5.30 -31.66 -9.49
N ALA A 491 -5.91 -32.54 -10.29
CA ALA A 491 -7.16 -32.22 -10.98
C ALA A 491 -8.00 -33.49 -11.18
N ARG A 492 -9.27 -33.45 -10.75
CA ARG A 492 -10.20 -34.57 -10.94
C ARG A 492 -10.41 -34.84 -12.43
N ASN A 493 -10.34 -36.10 -12.84
CA ASN A 493 -10.41 -36.53 -14.25
C ASN A 493 -9.34 -35.92 -15.18
N GLY A 494 -8.30 -35.27 -14.63
CA GLY A 494 -7.31 -34.54 -15.43
C GLY A 494 -6.52 -35.43 -16.39
N LYS A 495 -6.32 -36.72 -16.09
CA LYS A 495 -5.62 -37.63 -17.01
C LYS A 495 -6.43 -37.86 -18.29
N ALA A 496 -7.75 -38.01 -18.18
CA ALA A 496 -8.61 -38.19 -19.34
C ALA A 496 -8.57 -36.97 -20.26
N HIS A 497 -8.60 -35.75 -19.68
CA HIS A 497 -8.48 -34.50 -20.44
C HIS A 497 -7.12 -34.37 -21.16
N LEU A 498 -6.02 -34.70 -20.46
CA LEU A 498 -4.69 -34.68 -21.07
C LEU A 498 -4.53 -35.76 -22.16
N ALA A 499 -5.04 -36.97 -21.92
CA ALA A 499 -5.01 -38.06 -22.89
C ALA A 499 -5.80 -37.70 -24.17
N ALA A 500 -6.96 -37.05 -24.04
CA ALA A 500 -7.73 -36.55 -25.17
C ALA A 500 -6.97 -35.50 -26.01
N ALA A 501 -6.05 -34.76 -25.39
CA ALA A 501 -5.15 -33.82 -26.05
C ALA A 501 -3.81 -34.46 -26.51
N GLY A 502 -3.63 -35.77 -26.36
CA GLY A 502 -2.39 -36.48 -26.70
C GLY A 502 -1.22 -36.19 -25.77
N ILE A 503 -1.48 -35.67 -24.57
CA ILE A 503 -0.47 -35.29 -23.57
C ILE A 503 -0.38 -36.39 -22.51
N THR A 504 0.82 -36.90 -22.29
CA THR A 504 1.10 -37.84 -21.19
C THR A 504 2.11 -37.20 -20.25
N LEU A 505 1.76 -37.15 -18.96
CA LEU A 505 2.66 -36.65 -17.91
C LEU A 505 3.15 -37.82 -17.05
N GLU A 506 4.36 -37.70 -16.52
CA GLU A 506 4.82 -38.61 -15.48
C GLU A 506 3.92 -38.44 -14.24
N PRO A 507 3.33 -39.53 -13.71
CA PRO A 507 2.61 -39.47 -12.44
C PRO A 507 3.52 -38.96 -11.32
N TYR A 508 2.94 -38.28 -10.34
CA TYR A 508 3.66 -37.91 -9.13
C TYR A 508 4.27 -39.15 -8.46
N ARG A 509 5.59 -39.13 -8.23
CA ARG A 509 6.37 -40.22 -7.62
C ARG A 509 7.09 -39.73 -6.37
N GLY A 510 6.37 -39.21 -5.37
CA GLY A 510 6.94 -38.77 -4.10
C GLY A 510 8.15 -37.82 -4.25
N PRO A 511 8.96 -37.62 -3.21
CA PRO A 511 10.23 -36.93 -3.38
C PRO A 511 11.15 -37.74 -4.31
N ARG A 512 11.53 -37.17 -5.45
CA ARG A 512 12.79 -37.58 -6.10
C ARG A 512 13.89 -37.33 -5.09
N ALA A 513 14.57 -38.37 -4.63
CA ALA A 513 15.76 -38.22 -3.81
C ALA A 513 16.73 -37.31 -4.58
N THR A 514 16.81 -36.04 -4.18
CA THR A 514 17.84 -35.14 -4.67
C THR A 514 19.15 -35.70 -4.14
N ALA A 515 19.99 -36.17 -5.07
CA ALA A 515 21.38 -36.47 -4.75
C ALA A 515 21.98 -35.21 -4.09
N ARG A 516 22.57 -35.43 -2.92
CA ARG A 516 23.26 -34.40 -2.12
C ARG A 516 24.36 -33.70 -2.89
#